data_AF-A0A968GLQ4-F1
#
_entry.id   AF-A0A968GLQ4-F1
#
_cell.length_a   1.000
_cell.length_b   1.000
_cell.length_c   1.000
_cell.angle_alpha   90.00
_cell.angle_beta   90.00
_cell.angle_gamma   90.00
#
_symmetry.space_group_name_H-M   'P 1'
#
loop_
_entity.id
_entity.type
_entity.pdbx_description
1 polymer ?
#
loop_
_entity_poly.entity_id
_entity_poly.type
_entity_poly.pdbx_seq_one_letter_code
_entity_poly.pdbx_strand_id
1 'polypeptide(L)' 'MTTKIKPGSKQFVTLCGRIFRDTDPAYYPRVQYRGRTILLCTEACLGAFLADPDIFYKVHRNSEKDKDVEPR' A
#
# COMPACT_ATOMS: atom_id res chain seq x y z
N MET A 1 26.56 15.78 3.19
CA MET A 1 26.13 14.47 3.75
C MET A 1 25.13 13.87 2.78
N THR A 2 25.60 13.20 1.72
CA THR A 2 24.71 12.60 0.71
C THR A 2 24.40 11.18 1.14
N THR A 3 23.26 11.00 1.81
CA THR A 3 22.78 9.69 2.25
C THR A 3 22.47 8.82 1.04
N LYS A 4 23.40 7.89 0.76
CA LYS A 4 23.28 6.81 -0.20
C LYS A 4 22.18 5.85 0.28
N ILE A 5 20.93 6.11 -0.13
CA ILE A 5 19.82 5.19 0.12
C ILE A 5 20.09 3.94 -0.72
N LYS A 6 20.47 2.84 -0.08
CA LYS A 6 20.57 1.53 -0.72
C LYS A 6 19.16 1.16 -1.23
N PRO A 7 18.96 0.82 -2.52
CA PRO A 7 17.67 0.33 -3.00
C PRO A 7 17.53 -1.12 -2.53
N GLY A 8 17.31 -1.31 -1.22
CA GLY A 8 16.66 -2.53 -0.74
C GLY A 8 15.29 -2.49 -1.37
N SER A 9 15.01 -3.42 -2.28
CA SER A 9 13.81 -3.48 -3.11
C SER A 9 12.56 -3.42 -2.24
N LYS A 10 12.03 -2.21 -2.03
CA LYS A 10 10.83 -1.95 -1.24
C LYS A 10 9.63 -2.42 -2.05
N GLN A 11 9.28 -3.68 -1.85
CA GLN A 11 8.04 -4.21 -2.40
C GLN A 11 6.91 -3.72 -1.51
N PHE A 12 5.85 -3.18 -2.10
CA PHE A 12 4.65 -2.83 -1.36
C PHE A 12 3.43 -3.35 -2.10
N VAL A 13 2.44 -3.74 -1.32
CA VAL A 13 1.17 -4.23 -1.84
C VAL A 13 0.16 -3.10 -1.70
N THR A 14 -0.44 -2.73 -2.82
CA THR A 14 -1.58 -1.81 -2.82
C THR A 14 -2.82 -2.57 -2.37
N LEU A 15 -3.80 -1.85 -1.83
CA LEU A 15 -5.04 -2.46 -1.35
C LEU A 15 -5.62 -3.38 -2.41
N CYS A 16 -5.63 -2.93 -3.66
CA CYS A 16 -6.21 -3.61 -4.82
C CYS A 16 -5.54 -4.94 -5.22
N GLY A 17 -4.64 -5.49 -4.40
CA GLY A 17 -3.99 -6.77 -4.64
C GLY A 17 -2.73 -6.68 -5.51
N ARG A 18 -2.38 -5.50 -6.05
CA ARG A 18 -1.19 -5.34 -6.88
C ARG A 18 0.05 -5.15 -6.02
N ILE A 19 1.08 -5.93 -6.32
CA ILE A 19 2.41 -5.85 -5.71
C ILE A 19 3.29 -5.02 -6.64
N PHE A 20 3.78 -3.89 -6.14
CA PHE A 20 4.78 -3.09 -6.82
C PHE A 20 6.15 -3.42 -6.25
N ARG A 21 7.12 -3.58 -7.15
CA ARG A 21 8.53 -3.83 -6.82
C ARG A 21 9.35 -2.70 -7.44
N ASP A 22 10.39 -2.27 -6.73
CA ASP A 22 11.34 -1.28 -7.25
C ASP A 22 10.70 0.07 -7.64
N THR A 23 9.66 0.49 -6.91
CA THR A 23 9.04 1.81 -7.10
C THR A 23 8.86 2.50 -5.77
N ASP A 24 8.98 3.83 -5.80
CA ASP A 24 8.79 4.64 -4.61
C ASP A 24 7.29 4.80 -4.27
N PRO A 25 6.85 4.39 -3.06
CA PRO A 25 5.46 4.47 -2.62
C PRO A 25 4.95 5.91 -2.45
N ALA A 26 5.82 6.94 -2.50
CA ALA A 26 5.39 8.33 -2.46
C ALA A 26 4.69 8.81 -3.73
N TYR A 27 4.90 8.14 -4.87
CA TYR A 27 4.20 8.45 -6.12
C TYR A 27 2.76 7.92 -6.13
N TYR A 28 2.39 7.07 -5.18
CA TYR A 28 1.08 6.44 -5.13
C TYR A 28 0.16 7.13 -4.12
N PRO A 29 -1.13 7.27 -4.44
CA PRO A 29 -2.11 7.79 -3.49
C PRO A 29 -2.18 6.88 -2.26
N ARG A 30 -2.21 7.50 -1.09
CA ARG A 30 -2.33 6.82 0.20
C ARG A 30 -3.50 7.39 0.99
N VAL A 31 -4.19 6.54 1.71
CA VAL A 31 -5.32 6.91 2.56
C VAL A 31 -5.15 6.32 3.94
N GLN A 32 -5.65 7.04 4.94
CA GLN A 32 -5.70 6.52 6.31
C GLN A 32 -7.08 5.94 6.57
N TYR A 33 -7.13 4.65 6.90
CA TYR A 33 -8.38 3.95 7.15
C TYR A 33 -8.23 3.01 8.33
N ARG A 34 -9.13 3.10 9.31
CA ARG A 34 -9.08 2.32 10.58
C ARG A 34 -7.71 2.38 11.29
N GLY A 35 -7.05 3.55 11.24
CA GLY A 35 -5.73 3.75 11.85
C GLY A 35 -4.57 3.11 11.07
N ARG A 36 -4.81 2.61 9.85
CA ARG A 36 -3.79 2.05 8.97
C ARG A 36 -3.61 2.93 7.75
N THR A 37 -2.37 3.08 7.29
CA THR A 37 -2.07 3.73 6.01
C THR A 37 -2.16 2.69 4.91
N ILE A 38 -3.11 2.88 4.01
CA ILE A 38 -3.36 2.03 2.86
C ILE A 38 -2.82 2.70 1.61
N LEU A 39 -2.05 1.96 0.81
CA LEU A 39 -1.58 2.41 -0.50
C LEU A 39 -2.52 1.97 -1.61
N LEU A 40 -2.77 2.85 -2.57
CA LEU A 40 -3.66 2.64 -3.70
C LEU A 40 -2.87 2.71 -5.01
N CYS A 41 -3.28 1.91 -5.99
CA CYS A 41 -2.59 1.82 -7.27
C CYS A 41 -2.68 3.07 -8.14
N THR A 42 -3.82 3.73 -8.13
CA THR A 42 -4.14 4.87 -8.99
C THR A 42 -5.19 5.75 -8.31
N GLU A 43 -5.40 6.94 -8.85
CA GLU A 43 -6.49 7.82 -8.42
C GLU A 43 -7.89 7.20 -8.62
N ALA A 44 -8.05 6.32 -9.61
CA ALA A 44 -9.30 5.55 -9.74
C ALA A 44 -9.51 4.59 -8.55
N CYS A 45 -8.44 3.94 -8.09
CA CYS A 45 -8.46 3.11 -6.87
C CYS A 45 -8.83 3.97 -5.64
N LEU A 46 -8.35 5.22 -5.59
CA LEU A 46 -8.72 6.20 -4.56
C LEU A 46 -10.19 6.61 -4.65
N GLY A 47 -10.71 6.95 -5.82
CA GLY A 47 -12.10 7.32 -6.00
C GLY A 47 -13.06 6.20 -5.61
N ALA A 48 -12.77 4.97 -6.00
CA ALA A 48 -13.56 3.79 -5.60
C ALA A 48 -13.50 3.55 -4.08
N PHE A 49 -12.33 3.77 -3.46
CA PHE A 49 -12.19 3.69 -2.01
C PHE A 49 -12.96 4.79 -1.28
N LEU A 50 -12.97 6.02 -1.80
CA LEU A 50 -13.72 7.13 -1.20
C LEU A 50 -15.24 6.97 -1.35
N ALA A 51 -15.69 6.33 -2.43
CA ALA A 51 -17.11 6.02 -2.63
C ALA A 51 -17.61 5.01 -1.58
N ASP A 52 -16.93 3.87 -1.44
CA ASP A 52 -17.30 2.81 -0.50
C ASP A 52 -16.07 2.15 0.15
N PRO A 53 -15.49 2.76 1.20
CA PRO A 53 -14.23 2.30 1.77
C PRO A 53 -14.36 0.94 2.47
N ASP A 54 -15.50 0.67 3.12
CA ASP A 54 -15.71 -0.58 3.87
C ASP A 54 -15.85 -1.79 2.92
N ILE A 55 -16.61 -1.62 1.83
CA ILE A 55 -16.73 -2.65 0.78
C ILE A 55 -15.38 -2.83 0.11
N PHE A 56 -14.77 -1.74 -0.38
CA PHE A 56 -13.51 -1.80 -1.11
C PHE A 56 -12.41 -2.47 -0.28
N TYR A 57 -12.28 -2.08 0.99
CA TYR A 57 -11.37 -2.71 1.94
C TYR A 57 -11.71 -4.19 2.16
N LYS A 58 -12.99 -4.56 2.33
CA LYS A 58 -13.39 -5.95 2.56
C LYS A 58 -13.05 -6.88 1.39
N VAL A 59 -13.26 -6.46 0.13
CA VAL A 59 -12.91 -7.28 -1.05
C VAL A 59 -11.40 -7.39 -1.25
N HIS A 60 -10.67 -6.36 -0.83
CA HIS A 60 -9.26 -6.19 -1.19
C HIS A 60 -8.28 -6.36 -0.01
N ARG A 61 -8.75 -6.60 1.23
CA ARG A 61 -7.91 -6.84 2.43
C ARG A 61 -6.99 -8.06 2.35
N ASN A 62 -7.08 -8.86 1.29
CA ASN A 62 -6.30 -10.10 1.14
C ASN A 62 -4.78 -9.85 1.14
N SER A 63 -4.35 -8.61 0.83
CA SER A 63 -2.95 -8.20 0.82
C SER A 63 -2.30 -8.00 2.20
N GLU A 64 -3.06 -8.00 3.29
CA GLU A 64 -2.51 -7.81 4.64
C GLU A 64 -1.98 -9.10 5.29
N LYS A 65 -2.09 -10.26 4.62
CA LYS A 65 -1.76 -11.57 5.23
C LYS A 65 -0.26 -11.88 5.38
N ASP A 66 0.65 -11.04 4.90
CA ASP A 66 2.11 -11.31 4.94
C ASP A 66 2.91 -10.26 5.72
N LYS A 67 2.38 -9.77 6.85
CA LYS A 67 3.20 -9.05 7.86
C LYS A 67 3.26 -9.79 9.18
N ASP A 68 3.61 -11.07 9.09
CA ASP A 68 4.23 -11.83 10.19
C ASP A 68 5.67 -12.16 9.78
N VAL A 69 6.52 -11.14 9.69
CA VAL A 69 7.98 -11.30 9.75
C VAL A 69 8.51 -10.19 10.66
N GLU A 70 8.54 -10.54 11.94
CA GLU A 70 9.51 -10.04 12.91
C GLU A 70 10.93 -10.35 12.41
N PRO A 71 11.91 -9.49 12.70
CA PRO A 71 13.05 -10.04 13.41
C PRO A 71 13.48 -9.19 14.61
N ARG A 72 13.39 -9.80 15.80
CA ARG A 72 14.13 -9.59 17.07
C ARG A 72 14.61 -8.20 17.47
#